data_AF-A0A1S2V2Y4-F1
#
_entry.id   AF-A0A1S2V2Y4-F1
#
_cell.length_a   1.000
_cell.length_b   1.000
_cell.length_c   1.000
_cell.angle_alpha   90.00
_cell.angle_beta   90.00
_cell.angle_gamma   90.00
#
_symmetry.space_group_name_H-M   'P 1'
#
loop_
_entity.id
_entity.type
_entity.pdbx_description
1 polymer ?
#
loop_
_entity_poly.entity_id
_entity_poly.type
_entity_poly.pdbx_seq_one_letter_code
_entity_poly.pdbx_strand_id
1 'polypeptide(L)'
;MGYHRAVQKLVFTSALIGLTSCASQHDFTAVPVTERVKSPKVPGGDIAVLSELHLDLVPLYEKDGHIATSGFIASMLGLDRHRIESLSCYSQAPDDLAVRYSAPLVAVWGLPAYTGYRHDILNSLHSLHGGNGQAVAYRRSKLEILVHQSFLTNQPDWQTGFLIHALGDSYAHVYSQGGQLHAYGEFVGHAFENTPWGEKPDSIFVNGHAETYLSYVSALFRSLSPAGGANEERKNLLATFKARVRVEAEKGDDADKTAIFVMPKDSNFYTDIENSDKDCKQAYRRLNDGEVRLFLRALTLQLIQPKA
;
A
#
# COMPACT_ATOMS: atom_id res chain seq x y z
N MET A 1 39.22 -26.00 -0.59
CA MET A 1 38.52 -24.80 -0.08
C MET A 1 37.03 -24.98 -0.35
N GLY A 2 36.29 -25.54 0.62
CA GLY A 2 34.85 -25.78 0.50
C GLY A 2 34.08 -24.69 1.25
N TYR A 3 33.28 -23.90 0.52
CA TYR A 3 32.37 -22.93 1.13
C TYR A 3 31.11 -23.65 1.60
N HIS A 4 31.02 -23.92 2.91
CA HIS A 4 29.75 -24.25 3.56
C HIS A 4 28.93 -22.97 3.71
N ARG A 5 27.91 -22.78 2.86
CA ARG A 5 26.84 -21.80 3.12
C ARG A 5 25.91 -22.38 4.18
N ALA A 6 25.89 -21.79 5.36
CA ALA A 6 24.89 -22.07 6.38
C ALA A 6 23.51 -21.66 5.85
N VAL A 7 22.61 -22.62 5.68
CA VAL A 7 21.20 -22.37 5.39
C VAL A 7 20.57 -21.87 6.69
N GLN A 8 20.32 -20.56 6.77
CA GLN A 8 19.57 -19.96 7.86
C GLN A 8 18.13 -20.46 7.75
N LYS A 9 17.75 -21.41 8.62
CA LYS A 9 16.37 -21.90 8.70
C LYS A 9 15.48 -20.74 9.16
N LEU A 10 14.52 -20.37 8.32
CA LEU A 10 13.45 -19.44 8.66
C LEU A 10 12.60 -20.08 9.77
N VAL A 11 12.89 -19.77 11.03
CA VAL A 11 12.09 -20.21 12.17
C VAL A 11 11.07 -19.11 12.44
N PHE A 12 9.84 -19.30 11.93
CA PHE A 12 8.69 -18.56 12.45
C PHE A 12 8.37 -19.15 13.83
N THR A 13 8.95 -18.59 14.87
CA THR A 13 8.48 -18.80 16.23
C THR A 13 7.07 -18.20 16.31
N SER A 14 6.07 -19.06 16.36
CA SER A 14 4.72 -18.70 16.81
C SER A 14 4.80 -18.29 18.27
N ALA A 15 5.27 -17.08 18.53
CA ALA A 15 5.14 -16.46 19.83
C ALA A 15 3.64 -16.19 20.04
N LEU A 16 2.99 -17.06 20.81
CA LEU A 16 1.70 -16.79 21.44
C LEU A 16 1.89 -15.63 22.42
N ILE A 17 1.92 -14.41 21.89
CA ILE A 17 1.80 -13.20 22.70
C ILE A 17 0.33 -13.14 23.11
N GLY A 18 0.08 -13.38 24.39
CA GLY A 18 -1.22 -13.12 25.00
C GLY A 18 -1.57 -11.65 24.83
N LEU A 19 -2.39 -11.34 23.83
CA LEU A 19 -2.95 -10.02 23.61
C LEU A 19 -3.97 -9.76 24.71
N THR A 20 -3.56 -9.06 25.77
CA THR A 20 -4.51 -8.37 26.64
C THR A 20 -5.21 -7.30 25.80
N SER A 21 -6.46 -7.60 25.45
CA SER A 21 -7.37 -6.76 24.69
C SER A 21 -7.55 -5.38 25.34
N CYS A 22 -6.82 -4.39 24.86
CA CYS A 22 -7.33 -3.02 24.76
C CYS A 22 -8.00 -2.90 23.39
N ALA A 23 -9.24 -3.36 23.29
CA ALA A 23 -10.07 -3.12 22.12
C ALA A 23 -10.36 -1.62 22.05
N SER A 24 -9.54 -0.88 21.30
CA SER A 24 -9.96 0.44 20.82
C SER A 24 -11.10 0.20 19.84
N GLN A 25 -12.32 0.49 20.27
CA GLN A 25 -13.48 0.58 19.39
C GLN A 25 -13.26 1.76 18.44
N HIS A 26 -12.55 1.53 17.34
CA HIS A 26 -12.62 2.40 16.19
C HIS A 26 -13.68 1.84 15.27
N ASP A 27 -14.69 2.67 15.03
CA ASP A 27 -15.80 2.36 14.15
C ASP A 27 -15.27 2.30 12.71
N PHE A 28 -15.11 1.08 12.19
CA PHE A 28 -14.71 0.83 10.81
C PHE A 28 -15.93 0.77 9.87
N THR A 29 -17.12 1.13 10.33
CA THR A 29 -18.27 1.26 9.44
C THR A 29 -18.01 2.42 8.50
N ALA A 30 -18.09 2.13 7.19
CA ALA A 30 -18.04 3.12 6.13
C ALA A 30 -18.84 4.37 6.51
N VAL A 31 -18.20 5.53 6.51
CA VAL A 31 -18.90 6.81 6.58
C VAL A 31 -19.91 6.81 5.42
N PRO A 32 -21.22 6.96 5.67
CA PRO A 32 -22.19 7.09 4.60
C PRO A 32 -21.79 8.25 3.70
N VAL A 33 -21.76 8.02 2.37
CA VAL A 33 -21.42 9.04 1.36
C VAL A 33 -22.27 10.32 1.52
N THR A 34 -23.43 10.21 2.15
CA THR A 34 -24.38 11.30 2.38
C THR A 34 -24.07 12.21 3.58
N GLU A 35 -23.05 11.92 4.41
CA GLU A 35 -22.69 12.78 5.57
C GLU A 35 -21.49 13.72 5.34
N ARG A 36 -21.02 13.88 4.09
CA ARG A 36 -19.99 14.86 3.72
C ARG A 36 -20.53 16.30 3.66
N VAL A 37 -20.81 16.97 4.78
CA VAL A 37 -20.61 18.44 4.88
C VAL A 37 -20.39 18.85 6.33
N LYS A 38 -19.12 19.07 6.68
CA LYS A 38 -18.60 20.26 7.38
C LYS A 38 -17.08 20.14 7.41
N SER A 39 -16.45 20.75 6.41
CA SER A 39 -14.99 20.81 6.33
C SER A 39 -14.43 21.44 7.60
N PRO A 40 -13.46 20.80 8.29
CA PRO A 40 -12.80 21.42 9.42
C PRO A 40 -12.08 22.69 8.93
N LYS A 41 -12.18 23.77 9.72
CA LYS A 41 -11.44 25.01 9.50
C LYS A 41 -9.94 24.67 9.59
N VAL A 42 -9.27 24.61 8.45
CA VAL A 42 -7.80 24.49 8.40
C VAL A 42 -7.23 25.74 9.06
N PRO A 43 -6.34 25.62 10.08
CA PRO A 43 -5.68 26.77 10.68
C PRO A 43 -4.90 27.51 9.60
N GLY A 44 -5.26 28.79 9.39
CA GLY A 44 -4.63 29.64 8.39
C GLY A 44 -3.19 29.94 8.78
N GLY A 45 -2.25 29.22 8.20
CA GLY A 45 -0.82 29.51 8.18
C GLY A 45 -0.25 29.16 6.80
N ASP A 46 0.06 30.19 6.02
CA ASP A 46 0.95 30.22 4.86
C ASP A 46 0.82 29.10 3.80
N ILE A 47 -0.33 29.04 3.13
CA ILE A 47 -0.48 28.31 1.85
C ILE A 47 0.11 29.13 0.66
N ALA A 48 0.41 30.42 0.87
CA ALA A 48 0.77 31.37 -0.19
C ALA A 48 2.23 31.30 -0.71
N VAL A 49 3.10 30.45 -0.16
CA VAL A 49 4.55 30.46 -0.49
C VAL A 49 4.94 29.49 -1.62
N LEU A 50 4.03 28.69 -2.19
CA LEU A 50 4.43 27.58 -3.08
C LEU A 50 3.82 27.62 -4.50
N SER A 51 3.47 28.80 -5.00
CA SER A 51 2.72 28.98 -6.26
C SER A 51 3.55 29.00 -7.55
N GLU A 52 4.86 28.78 -7.54
CA GLU A 52 5.65 28.85 -8.78
C GLU A 52 6.53 27.62 -8.98
N LEU A 53 6.02 26.61 -9.68
CA LEU A 53 6.87 25.64 -10.36
C LEU A 53 6.08 24.90 -11.44
N HIS A 54 6.52 25.08 -12.69
CA HIS A 54 6.04 24.35 -13.86
C HIS A 54 6.16 22.83 -13.63
N LEU A 55 5.13 22.11 -14.06
CA LEU A 55 4.97 20.67 -13.93
C LEU A 55 4.94 20.07 -15.34
N ASP A 56 5.98 19.31 -15.69
CA ASP A 56 5.89 18.35 -16.78
C ASP A 56 5.18 17.10 -16.23
N LEU A 57 3.97 16.83 -16.72
CA LEU A 57 3.16 15.67 -16.34
C LEU A 57 3.64 14.42 -17.06
N VAL A 58 3.98 13.38 -16.31
CA VAL A 58 4.10 12.00 -16.79
C VAL A 58 3.01 11.17 -16.09
N PRO A 59 2.18 10.40 -16.80
CA PRO A 59 1.07 9.64 -16.19
C PRO A 59 1.63 8.42 -15.46
N LEU A 60 1.71 8.48 -14.11
CA LEU A 60 2.52 7.53 -13.31
C LEU A 60 1.75 6.89 -12.14
N TYR A 61 0.43 6.79 -12.17
CA TYR A 61 -0.30 6.27 -11.02
C TYR A 61 0.11 4.83 -10.59
N GLU A 62 0.35 3.91 -11.54
CA GLU A 62 0.79 2.52 -11.24
C GLU A 62 2.08 2.47 -10.41
N LYS A 63 2.98 3.43 -10.59
CA LYS A 63 4.22 3.53 -9.81
C LYS A 63 4.07 4.41 -8.59
N ASP A 64 3.38 5.55 -8.72
CA ASP A 64 3.32 6.60 -7.69
C ASP A 64 2.56 6.18 -6.43
N GLY A 65 1.49 5.38 -6.56
CA GLY A 65 0.68 4.93 -5.44
C GLY A 65 1.49 4.12 -4.41
N HIS A 66 2.25 3.13 -4.88
CA HIS A 66 3.06 2.28 -4.01
C HIS A 66 4.44 2.88 -3.72
N ILE A 67 5.19 3.32 -4.74
CA ILE A 67 6.56 3.82 -4.52
C ILE A 67 6.56 5.16 -3.77
N ALA A 68 5.76 6.13 -4.22
CA ALA A 68 5.87 7.51 -3.74
C ALA A 68 5.27 7.64 -2.35
N THR A 69 4.08 7.07 -2.16
CA THR A 69 3.40 7.07 -0.85
C THR A 69 4.23 6.38 0.22
N SER A 70 4.80 5.21 -0.09
CA SER A 70 5.64 4.47 0.86
C SER A 70 6.87 5.27 1.25
N GLY A 71 7.56 5.84 0.26
CA GLY A 71 8.76 6.65 0.48
C GLY A 71 8.45 7.91 1.29
N PHE A 72 7.36 8.59 0.95
CA PHE A 72 6.98 9.81 1.64
C PHE A 72 6.57 9.55 3.09
N ILE A 73 5.82 8.48 3.37
CA ILE A 73 5.44 8.12 4.74
C ILE A 73 6.66 7.66 5.56
N ALA A 74 7.55 6.86 4.97
CA ALA A 74 8.83 6.49 5.59
C ALA A 74 9.68 7.73 5.91
N SER A 75 9.72 8.70 5.00
CA SER A 75 10.44 9.97 5.16
C SER A 75 9.83 10.86 6.25
N MET A 76 8.50 10.99 6.31
CA MET A 76 7.82 11.66 7.44
C MET A 76 8.20 11.05 8.79
N LEU A 77 8.41 9.75 8.84
CA LEU A 77 8.80 9.03 10.05
C LEU A 77 10.30 9.13 10.36
N GLY A 78 11.05 9.89 9.56
CA GLY A 78 12.47 10.16 9.77
C GLY A 78 13.35 8.92 9.63
N LEU A 79 12.96 7.97 8.78
CA LEU A 79 13.82 6.85 8.44
C LEU A 79 15.03 7.34 7.65
N ASP A 80 16.12 6.57 7.69
CA ASP A 80 17.29 6.88 6.87
C ASP A 80 16.99 6.65 5.38
N ARG A 81 17.73 7.35 4.53
CA ARG A 81 17.55 7.33 3.08
C ARG A 81 17.57 5.93 2.47
N HIS A 82 18.48 5.06 2.91
CA HIS A 82 18.58 3.71 2.36
C HIS A 82 17.34 2.89 2.71
N ARG A 83 16.83 3.00 3.95
CA ARG A 83 15.60 2.31 4.34
C ARG A 83 14.37 2.85 3.60
N ILE A 84 14.28 4.17 3.39
CA ILE A 84 13.23 4.79 2.56
C ILE A 84 13.24 4.19 1.15
N GLU A 85 14.39 4.26 0.46
CA GLU A 85 14.55 3.75 -0.90
C GLU A 85 14.22 2.24 -0.99
N SER A 86 14.71 1.46 -0.04
CA SER A 86 14.49 0.01 0.02
C SER A 86 13.00 -0.34 0.16
N LEU A 87 12.30 0.27 1.13
CA LEU A 87 10.86 0.02 1.34
C LEU A 87 10.01 0.45 0.13
N SER A 88 10.27 1.63 -0.41
CA SER A 88 9.57 2.15 -1.59
C SER A 88 9.74 1.23 -2.80
N CYS A 89 10.98 0.89 -3.14
CA CYS A 89 11.25 0.00 -4.27
C CYS A 89 10.56 -1.35 -4.08
N TYR A 90 10.69 -2.00 -2.93
CA TYR A 90 10.07 -3.30 -2.73
C TYR A 90 8.53 -3.26 -2.62
N SER A 91 7.93 -2.12 -2.29
CA SER A 91 6.47 -1.96 -2.44
C SER A 91 6.01 -1.86 -3.90
N GLN A 92 6.88 -1.46 -4.83
CA GLN A 92 6.58 -1.43 -6.26
C GLN A 92 6.94 -2.73 -6.99
N ALA A 93 7.85 -3.53 -6.41
CA ALA A 93 8.35 -4.76 -7.01
C ALA A 93 7.26 -5.76 -7.46
N PRO A 94 6.13 -5.94 -6.74
CA PRO A 94 5.02 -6.78 -7.21
C PRO A 94 4.50 -6.42 -8.61
N ASP A 95 4.40 -5.13 -8.91
CA ASP A 95 3.89 -4.64 -10.20
C ASP A 95 5.00 -4.61 -11.27
N ASP A 96 6.20 -4.13 -10.91
CA ASP A 96 7.31 -3.97 -11.85
C ASP A 96 7.87 -5.30 -12.37
N LEU A 97 7.84 -6.36 -11.54
CA LEU A 97 8.34 -7.68 -11.92
C LEU A 97 7.23 -8.49 -12.57
N ALA A 98 6.73 -7.96 -13.69
CA ALA A 98 5.48 -8.38 -14.30
C ALA A 98 5.38 -9.89 -14.55
N VAL A 99 6.45 -10.53 -15.04
CA VAL A 99 6.44 -11.97 -15.34
C VAL A 99 6.40 -12.84 -14.08
N ARG A 100 6.82 -12.31 -12.92
CA ARG A 100 6.97 -13.08 -11.68
C ARG A 100 5.82 -12.85 -10.70
N TYR A 101 5.43 -11.58 -10.52
CA TYR A 101 4.58 -11.17 -9.40
C TYR A 101 3.34 -10.38 -9.82
N SER A 102 3.29 -9.72 -10.99
CA SER A 102 2.16 -8.83 -11.27
C SER A 102 0.87 -9.58 -11.57
N ALA A 103 -0.24 -9.01 -11.09
CA ALA A 103 -1.57 -9.57 -11.25
C ALA A 103 -1.94 -9.86 -12.72
N PRO A 104 -1.77 -8.93 -13.69
CA PRO A 104 -2.27 -9.15 -15.05
C PRO A 104 -1.61 -10.34 -15.76
N LEU A 105 -0.28 -10.45 -15.71
CA LEU A 105 0.42 -11.54 -16.38
C LEU A 105 0.17 -12.86 -15.65
N VAL A 106 0.27 -12.89 -14.32
CA VAL A 106 0.05 -14.10 -13.51
C VAL A 106 -1.38 -14.62 -13.67
N ALA A 107 -2.37 -13.73 -13.83
CA ALA A 107 -3.75 -14.13 -14.12
C ALA A 107 -3.88 -14.89 -15.45
N VAL A 108 -3.06 -14.57 -16.46
CA VAL A 108 -3.07 -15.19 -17.79
C VAL A 108 -2.25 -16.48 -17.83
N TRP A 109 -0.98 -16.48 -17.41
CA TRP A 109 -0.10 -17.67 -17.52
C TRP A 109 -0.24 -18.66 -16.36
N GLY A 110 -0.87 -18.27 -15.24
CA GLY A 110 -1.03 -19.10 -14.05
C GLY A 110 -2.03 -20.27 -14.17
N LEU A 111 -2.67 -20.46 -15.32
CA LEU A 111 -3.62 -21.55 -15.58
C LEU A 111 -2.95 -22.66 -16.42
N PRO A 112 -3.17 -23.99 -16.19
CA PRO A 112 -3.78 -24.69 -15.05
C PRO A 112 -2.77 -25.37 -14.08
N ALA A 113 -1.45 -25.24 -14.32
CA ALA A 113 -0.42 -25.96 -13.53
C ALA A 113 0.02 -25.25 -12.22
N TYR A 114 -0.40 -24.01 -11.97
CA TYR A 114 0.09 -23.18 -10.86
C TYR A 114 -1.02 -22.49 -10.06
N THR A 115 -2.16 -23.17 -9.85
CA THR A 115 -3.31 -22.60 -9.13
C THR A 115 -2.95 -22.07 -7.74
N GLY A 116 -2.03 -22.73 -7.02
CA GLY A 116 -1.55 -22.28 -5.71
C GLY A 116 -0.76 -20.97 -5.76
N TYR A 117 0.19 -20.84 -6.70
CA TYR A 117 1.02 -19.63 -6.81
C TYR A 117 0.23 -18.45 -7.35
N ARG A 118 -0.63 -18.69 -8.35
CA ARG A 118 -1.56 -17.68 -8.85
C ARG A 118 -2.46 -17.16 -7.72
N HIS A 119 -3.01 -18.07 -6.92
CA HIS A 119 -3.81 -17.70 -5.75
C HIS A 119 -2.98 -16.88 -4.74
N ASP A 120 -1.78 -17.32 -4.39
CA ASP A 120 -0.93 -16.58 -3.43
C ASP A 120 -0.61 -15.15 -3.93
N ILE A 121 -0.42 -14.96 -5.24
CA ILE A 121 -0.23 -13.63 -5.83
C ILE A 121 -1.52 -12.81 -5.84
N LEU A 122 -2.56 -13.29 -6.52
CA LEU A 122 -3.77 -12.48 -6.73
C LEU A 122 -4.52 -12.27 -5.42
N ASN A 123 -4.69 -13.35 -4.64
CA ASN A 123 -5.40 -13.27 -3.38
C ASN A 123 -4.64 -12.44 -2.37
N SER A 124 -3.35 -12.72 -2.14
CA SER A 124 -2.64 -12.21 -0.97
C SER A 124 -1.79 -11.00 -1.27
N LEU A 125 -0.99 -11.05 -2.34
CA LEU A 125 -0.13 -9.92 -2.71
C LEU A 125 -0.95 -8.76 -3.26
N HIS A 126 -1.90 -9.05 -4.16
CA HIS A 126 -2.74 -8.03 -4.79
C HIS A 126 -4.12 -7.86 -4.17
N SER A 127 -4.37 -8.48 -3.01
CA SER A 127 -5.65 -8.36 -2.29
C SER A 127 -6.93 -8.58 -3.14
N LEU A 128 -6.86 -9.33 -4.25
CA LEU A 128 -8.01 -9.70 -5.09
C LEU A 128 -8.74 -10.90 -4.48
N HIS A 129 -9.13 -10.78 -3.21
CA HIS A 129 -9.60 -11.90 -2.41
C HIS A 129 -11.12 -12.12 -2.42
N GLY A 130 -11.88 -11.18 -3.01
CA GLY A 130 -13.35 -11.18 -2.97
C GLY A 130 -13.92 -11.01 -1.55
N GLY A 131 -15.23 -11.16 -1.40
CA GLY A 131 -15.88 -11.10 -0.08
C GLY A 131 -16.39 -9.71 0.28
N ASN A 132 -17.03 -9.63 1.45
CA ASN A 132 -17.79 -8.46 1.90
C ASN A 132 -16.94 -7.53 2.80
N GLY A 133 -17.56 -6.45 3.28
CA GLY A 133 -16.90 -5.46 4.13
C GLY A 133 -16.25 -6.03 5.40
N GLN A 134 -16.79 -7.12 5.96
CA GLN A 134 -16.17 -7.79 7.11
C GLN A 134 -14.83 -8.46 6.72
N ALA A 135 -14.79 -9.15 5.59
CA ALA A 135 -13.56 -9.75 5.07
C ALA A 135 -12.51 -8.69 4.73
N VAL A 136 -12.93 -7.57 4.13
CA VAL A 136 -12.07 -6.40 3.85
C VAL A 136 -11.48 -5.83 5.14
N ALA A 137 -12.31 -5.58 6.15
CA ALA A 137 -11.88 -5.03 7.43
C ALA A 137 -10.90 -5.97 8.15
N TYR A 138 -11.19 -7.27 8.17
CA TYR A 138 -10.28 -8.28 8.74
C TYR A 138 -8.92 -8.25 8.04
N ARG A 139 -8.91 -8.26 6.71
CA ARG A 139 -7.67 -8.26 5.94
C ARG A 139 -6.83 -7.00 6.17
N ARG A 140 -7.45 -5.81 6.12
CA ARG A 140 -6.76 -4.54 6.40
C ARG A 140 -6.13 -4.53 7.79
N SER A 141 -6.90 -4.92 8.81
CA SER A 141 -6.38 -5.03 10.18
C SER A 141 -5.22 -6.01 10.30
N LYS A 142 -5.32 -7.17 9.65
CA LYS A 142 -4.26 -8.19 9.68
C LYS A 142 -3.00 -7.70 8.96
N LEU A 143 -3.14 -7.06 7.80
CA LEU A 143 -2.03 -6.48 7.04
C LEU A 143 -1.33 -5.35 7.80
N GLU A 144 -2.07 -4.44 8.46
CA GLU A 144 -1.48 -3.40 9.33
C GLU A 144 -0.58 -4.03 10.42
N ILE A 145 -1.06 -5.09 11.08
CA ILE A 145 -0.29 -5.81 12.10
C ILE A 145 0.98 -6.43 11.49
N LEU A 146 0.86 -7.07 10.32
CA LEU A 146 2.00 -7.72 9.66
C LEU A 146 3.04 -6.72 9.19
N VAL A 147 2.62 -5.59 8.59
CA VAL A 147 3.53 -4.49 8.21
C VAL A 147 4.28 -4.02 9.45
N HIS A 148 3.57 -3.73 10.54
CA HIS A 148 4.18 -3.26 11.78
C HIS A 148 5.18 -4.26 12.38
N GLN A 149 4.80 -5.54 12.44
CA GLN A 149 5.69 -6.60 12.94
C GLN A 149 6.93 -6.77 12.07
N SER A 150 6.76 -6.83 10.75
CA SER A 150 7.86 -6.94 9.79
C SER A 150 8.82 -5.75 9.90
N PHE A 151 8.26 -4.54 10.03
CA PHE A 151 9.00 -3.30 10.20
C PHE A 151 9.85 -3.29 11.49
N LEU A 152 9.29 -3.71 12.62
CA LEU A 152 9.99 -3.69 13.91
C LEU A 152 10.99 -4.85 14.12
N THR A 153 10.77 -6.00 13.51
CA THR A 153 11.54 -7.23 13.80
C THR A 153 12.79 -7.42 12.94
N ASN A 154 13.25 -6.36 12.26
CA ASN A 154 14.39 -6.38 11.34
C ASN A 154 14.28 -7.48 10.26
N GLN A 155 13.04 -7.76 9.81
CA GLN A 155 12.84 -8.59 8.62
C GLN A 155 13.50 -7.94 7.41
N PRO A 156 13.85 -8.73 6.37
CA PRO A 156 14.29 -8.19 5.10
C PRO A 156 13.31 -7.14 4.60
N ASP A 157 13.85 -6.00 4.14
CA ASP A 157 13.05 -4.90 3.63
C ASP A 157 12.00 -5.32 2.60
N TRP A 158 12.37 -6.27 1.75
CA TRP A 158 11.49 -6.74 0.71
C TRP A 158 10.20 -7.37 1.23
N GLN A 159 10.23 -8.03 2.40
CA GLN A 159 9.02 -8.57 3.02
C GLN A 159 8.12 -7.45 3.51
N THR A 160 8.71 -6.43 4.13
CA THR A 160 7.96 -5.25 4.58
C THR A 160 7.37 -4.50 3.38
N GLY A 161 8.15 -4.30 2.30
CA GLY A 161 7.68 -3.69 1.05
C GLY A 161 6.50 -4.45 0.42
N PHE A 162 6.59 -5.78 0.31
CA PHE A 162 5.49 -6.61 -0.21
C PHE A 162 4.23 -6.52 0.67
N LEU A 163 4.38 -6.43 1.99
CA LEU A 163 3.24 -6.22 2.90
C LEU A 163 2.63 -4.83 2.76
N ILE A 164 3.45 -3.79 2.54
CA ILE A 164 2.99 -2.42 2.28
C ILE A 164 2.18 -2.39 0.98
N HIS A 165 2.67 -3.04 -0.08
CA HIS A 165 1.94 -3.21 -1.34
C HIS A 165 0.58 -3.86 -1.11
N ALA A 166 0.56 -5.05 -0.49
CA ALA A 166 -0.68 -5.76 -0.20
C ALA A 166 -1.67 -4.94 0.65
N LEU A 167 -1.15 -4.14 1.60
CA LEU A 167 -1.96 -3.21 2.37
C LEU A 167 -2.58 -2.14 1.46
N GLY A 168 -1.80 -1.50 0.59
CA GLY A 168 -2.30 -0.54 -0.41
C GLY A 168 -3.40 -1.13 -1.29
N ASP A 169 -3.16 -2.31 -1.86
CA ASP A 169 -4.10 -3.03 -2.72
C ASP A 169 -5.39 -3.40 -1.99
N SER A 170 -5.32 -3.68 -0.68
CA SER A 170 -6.53 -3.93 0.13
C SER A 170 -7.42 -2.68 0.29
N TYR A 171 -6.88 -1.49 0.03
CA TYR A 171 -7.64 -0.25 -0.06
C TYR A 171 -8.11 0.04 -1.49
N ALA A 172 -7.25 -0.09 -2.49
CA ALA A 172 -7.58 0.20 -3.88
C ALA A 172 -8.62 -0.78 -4.45
N HIS A 173 -8.44 -2.09 -4.21
CA HIS A 173 -9.24 -3.12 -4.87
C HIS A 173 -10.54 -3.47 -4.13
N VAL A 174 -11.34 -2.43 -3.90
CA VAL A 174 -12.69 -2.54 -3.37
C VAL A 174 -13.67 -1.72 -4.19
N TYR A 175 -14.94 -2.07 -4.11
CA TYR A 175 -16.04 -1.34 -4.73
C TYR A 175 -17.25 -1.28 -3.80
N SER A 176 -18.15 -0.33 -4.07
CA SER A 176 -19.41 -0.20 -3.33
C SER A 176 -20.56 -0.75 -4.15
N GLN A 177 -21.30 -1.70 -3.60
CA GLN A 177 -22.52 -2.25 -4.21
C GLN A 177 -23.67 -2.15 -3.21
N GLY A 178 -24.70 -1.35 -3.54
CA GLY A 178 -25.82 -1.13 -2.62
C GLY A 178 -25.42 -0.49 -1.29
N GLY A 179 -24.36 0.34 -1.28
CA GLY A 179 -23.81 0.95 -0.06
C GLY A 179 -22.96 0.00 0.79
N GLN A 180 -22.74 -1.23 0.35
CA GLN A 180 -21.88 -2.21 1.02
C GLN A 180 -20.53 -2.29 0.31
N LEU A 181 -19.46 -2.39 1.11
CA LEU A 181 -18.10 -2.54 0.59
C LEU A 181 -17.83 -4.00 0.22
N HIS A 182 -17.20 -4.23 -0.93
CA HIS A 182 -16.79 -5.54 -1.42
C HIS A 182 -15.36 -5.47 -1.95
N ALA A 183 -14.59 -6.55 -1.83
CA ALA A 183 -13.31 -6.68 -2.51
C ALA A 183 -13.49 -7.27 -3.91
N TYR A 184 -12.64 -6.86 -4.87
CA TYR A 184 -12.55 -7.55 -6.15
C TYR A 184 -12.03 -8.99 -5.94
N GLY A 185 -12.52 -9.93 -6.75
CA GLY A 185 -12.07 -11.32 -6.72
C GLY A 185 -10.99 -11.62 -7.76
N GLU A 186 -10.24 -12.71 -7.56
CA GLU A 186 -9.11 -13.14 -8.40
C GLU A 186 -9.42 -13.33 -9.88
N PHE A 187 -10.69 -13.51 -10.24
CA PHE A 187 -11.14 -13.69 -11.63
C PHE A 187 -11.69 -12.41 -12.26
N VAL A 188 -12.14 -11.48 -11.42
CA VAL A 188 -12.67 -10.20 -11.87
C VAL A 188 -11.50 -9.25 -12.13
N GLY A 189 -10.56 -9.13 -11.18
CA GLY A 189 -9.40 -8.23 -11.29
C GLY A 189 -9.72 -6.87 -11.91
N HIS A 190 -8.75 -6.33 -12.65
CA HIS A 190 -8.88 -5.15 -13.52
C HIS A 190 -9.63 -5.44 -14.84
N ALA A 191 -10.27 -6.60 -15.01
CA ALA A 191 -10.89 -6.96 -16.30
C ALA A 191 -12.00 -5.97 -16.73
N PHE A 192 -12.49 -5.15 -15.80
CA PHE A 192 -13.44 -4.09 -16.09
C PHE A 192 -12.80 -2.73 -16.41
N GLU A 193 -11.50 -2.48 -16.13
CA GLU A 193 -10.85 -1.17 -16.32
C GLU A 193 -10.90 -0.65 -17.77
N ASN A 194 -10.85 -1.55 -18.74
CA ASN A 194 -10.93 -1.22 -20.16
C ASN A 194 -12.36 -1.12 -20.68
N THR A 195 -13.36 -1.23 -19.80
CA THR A 195 -14.75 -0.99 -20.14
C THR A 195 -15.10 0.47 -19.85
N PRO A 196 -16.06 1.08 -20.59
CA PRO A 196 -16.56 2.42 -20.27
C PRO A 196 -17.16 2.56 -18.86
N TRP A 197 -17.39 1.43 -18.19
CA TRP A 197 -17.95 1.29 -16.85
C TRP A 197 -16.91 0.81 -15.83
N GLY A 198 -15.64 0.69 -16.26
CA GLY A 198 -14.52 0.27 -15.44
C GLY A 198 -14.14 1.35 -14.45
N GLU A 199 -14.28 1.06 -13.17
CA GLU A 199 -13.56 1.83 -12.16
C GLU A 199 -12.06 1.59 -12.38
N LYS A 200 -11.26 2.67 -12.35
CA LYS A 200 -9.80 2.60 -12.21
C LYS A 200 -9.52 2.62 -10.70
N PRO A 201 -9.58 1.48 -9.98
CA PRO A 201 -9.43 1.42 -8.53
C PRO A 201 -8.14 2.06 -8.04
N ASP A 202 -7.15 2.05 -8.93
CA ASP A 202 -5.85 2.60 -8.69
C ASP A 202 -5.95 4.13 -8.63
N SER A 203 -6.51 4.83 -9.63
CA SER A 203 -6.54 6.31 -9.64
C SER A 203 -7.12 6.95 -8.36
N ILE A 204 -6.34 7.80 -7.67
CA ILE A 204 -6.73 8.48 -6.40
C ILE A 204 -7.83 9.52 -6.62
N PHE A 205 -7.72 10.30 -7.69
CA PHE A 205 -8.55 11.49 -7.91
C PHE A 205 -9.68 11.20 -8.89
N VAL A 206 -10.26 10.01 -8.86
CA VAL A 206 -11.47 9.67 -9.64
C VAL A 206 -12.51 9.08 -8.72
N ASN A 207 -13.80 9.27 -9.02
CA ASN A 207 -14.91 8.59 -8.36
C ASN A 207 -14.88 8.67 -6.81
N GLY A 208 -14.28 9.72 -6.25
CA GLY A 208 -14.14 9.89 -4.80
C GLY A 208 -13.16 8.94 -4.10
N HIS A 209 -12.27 8.26 -4.83
CA HIS A 209 -11.25 7.33 -4.28
C HIS A 209 -10.27 7.99 -3.30
N ALA A 210 -10.17 9.32 -3.30
CA ALA A 210 -9.28 10.07 -2.42
C ALA A 210 -9.43 9.71 -0.94
N GLU A 211 -10.64 9.49 -0.42
CA GLU A 211 -10.80 9.11 0.99
C GLU A 211 -10.36 7.66 1.28
N THR A 212 -10.51 6.76 0.31
CA THR A 212 -9.97 5.40 0.38
C THR A 212 -8.45 5.43 0.45
N TYR A 213 -7.82 6.21 -0.43
CA TYR A 213 -6.37 6.44 -0.42
C TYR A 213 -5.90 7.07 0.91
N LEU A 214 -6.60 8.08 1.42
CA LEU A 214 -6.24 8.72 2.70
C LEU A 214 -6.38 7.78 3.91
N SER A 215 -7.25 6.77 3.81
CA SER A 215 -7.38 5.72 4.80
C SER A 215 -6.17 4.78 4.77
N TYR A 216 -5.71 4.38 3.57
CA TYR A 216 -4.45 3.66 3.37
C TYR A 216 -3.25 4.43 3.93
N VAL A 217 -3.09 5.69 3.55
CA VAL A 217 -2.03 6.58 4.05
C VAL A 217 -1.98 6.60 5.58
N SER A 218 -3.15 6.68 6.22
CA SER A 218 -3.25 6.68 7.69
C SER A 218 -2.87 5.32 8.30
N ALA A 219 -3.29 4.21 7.66
CA ALA A 219 -2.94 2.85 8.08
C ALA A 219 -1.45 2.57 7.94
N LEU A 220 -0.85 2.97 6.82
CA LEU A 220 0.58 2.83 6.58
C LEU A 220 1.40 3.63 7.59
N PHE A 221 1.03 4.89 7.83
CA PHE A 221 1.71 5.74 8.81
C PHE A 221 1.68 5.12 10.22
N ARG A 222 0.53 4.57 10.65
CA ARG A 222 0.44 3.86 11.93
C ARG A 222 1.33 2.62 11.95
N SER A 223 1.29 1.83 10.87
CA SER A 223 2.03 0.56 10.78
C SER A 223 3.54 0.76 10.81
N LEU A 224 4.04 1.85 10.19
CA LEU A 224 5.47 2.19 10.17
C LEU A 224 5.91 3.05 11.38
N SER A 225 4.99 3.48 12.24
CA SER A 225 5.36 4.27 13.42
C SER A 225 6.08 3.40 14.47
N PRO A 226 7.20 3.86 15.06
CA PRO A 226 7.90 3.14 16.13
C PRO A 226 7.04 2.92 17.39
N ALA A 227 7.47 2.00 18.26
CA ALA A 227 6.87 1.83 19.58
C ALA A 227 6.95 3.15 20.39
N GLY A 228 5.80 3.66 20.84
CA GLY A 228 5.66 5.01 21.41
C GLY A 228 4.96 6.02 20.48
N GLY A 229 4.75 5.64 19.22
CA GLY A 229 4.00 6.42 18.23
C GLY A 229 4.82 7.53 17.58
N ALA A 230 4.23 8.17 16.57
CA ALA A 230 4.79 9.37 15.97
C ALA A 230 4.63 10.57 16.92
N ASN A 231 5.62 11.48 16.95
CA ASN A 231 5.51 12.74 17.68
C ASN A 231 4.45 13.67 17.01
N GLU A 232 4.07 14.75 17.69
CA GLU A 232 3.05 15.68 17.19
C GLU A 232 3.43 16.35 15.87
N GLU A 233 4.72 16.64 15.66
CA GLU A 233 5.23 17.20 14.41
C GLU A 233 4.90 16.29 13.21
N ARG A 234 5.18 14.99 13.32
CA ARG A 234 4.90 14.01 12.26
C ARG A 234 3.39 13.80 12.04
N LYS A 235 2.58 13.85 13.10
CA LYS A 235 1.12 13.83 12.98
C LYS A 235 0.60 15.06 12.23
N ASN A 236 1.18 16.24 12.49
CA ASN A 236 0.83 17.48 11.79
C ASN A 236 1.24 17.43 10.31
N LEU A 237 2.40 16.85 9.98
CA LEU A 237 2.82 16.59 8.59
C LEU A 237 1.82 15.68 7.87
N LEU A 238 1.42 14.56 8.50
CA LEU A 238 0.40 13.67 7.95
C LEU A 238 -0.94 14.41 7.74
N ALA A 239 -1.40 15.18 8.73
CA ALA A 239 -2.64 15.94 8.62
C ALA A 239 -2.60 16.96 7.46
N THR A 240 -1.45 17.63 7.29
CA THR A 240 -1.22 18.60 6.21
C THR A 240 -1.25 17.92 4.84
N PHE A 241 -0.56 16.79 4.70
CA PHE A 241 -0.60 15.99 3.48
C PHE A 241 -2.02 15.57 3.12
N LYS A 242 -2.77 15.02 4.11
CA LYS A 242 -4.16 14.60 3.90
C LYS A 242 -5.06 15.76 3.48
N ALA A 243 -4.87 16.95 4.06
CA ALA A 243 -5.62 18.14 3.68
C ALA A 243 -5.34 18.55 2.21
N ARG A 244 -4.08 18.49 1.76
CA ARG A 244 -3.71 18.82 0.38
C ARG A 244 -4.32 17.85 -0.63
N VAL A 245 -4.30 16.55 -0.35
CA VAL A 245 -4.98 15.56 -1.21
C VAL A 245 -6.47 15.87 -1.34
N ARG A 246 -7.14 16.26 -0.25
CA ARG A 246 -8.57 16.64 -0.31
C ARG A 246 -8.80 17.86 -1.18
N VAL A 247 -7.98 18.90 -1.02
CA VAL A 247 -8.05 20.10 -1.88
C VAL A 247 -7.85 19.74 -3.35
N GLU A 248 -6.92 18.83 -3.67
CA GLU A 248 -6.73 18.38 -5.06
C GLU A 248 -7.90 17.56 -5.59
N ALA A 249 -8.54 16.73 -4.76
CA ALA A 249 -9.74 15.97 -5.11
C ALA A 249 -10.97 16.87 -5.32
N GLU A 250 -11.06 18.00 -4.60
CA GLU A 250 -12.12 18.99 -4.78
C GLU A 250 -12.04 19.72 -6.13
N LYS A 251 -10.90 19.66 -6.83
CA LYS A 251 -10.74 20.27 -8.17
C LYS A 251 -11.39 19.45 -9.30
N GLY A 252 -11.88 18.25 -9.00
CA GLY A 252 -12.55 17.37 -9.95
C GLY A 252 -11.75 16.11 -10.28
N ASP A 253 -12.39 15.26 -11.09
CA ASP A 253 -11.85 13.95 -11.43
C ASP A 253 -10.73 14.05 -12.46
N ASP A 254 -9.60 13.41 -12.16
CA ASP A 254 -8.41 13.35 -13.01
C ASP A 254 -7.70 12.02 -12.78
N ALA A 255 -7.82 11.11 -13.75
CA ALA A 255 -7.23 9.78 -13.68
C ALA A 255 -5.69 9.78 -13.77
N ASP A 256 -5.11 10.84 -14.33
CA ASP A 256 -3.67 10.99 -14.55
C ASP A 256 -3.01 11.76 -13.38
N LYS A 257 -3.80 12.38 -12.50
CA LYS A 257 -3.30 13.05 -11.30
C LYS A 257 -2.82 12.02 -10.27
N THR A 258 -1.65 12.28 -9.69
CA THR A 258 -1.00 11.39 -8.70
C THR A 258 -0.79 12.07 -7.36
N ALA A 259 -0.49 11.30 -6.30
CA ALA A 259 -0.26 11.88 -4.98
C ALA A 259 1.01 12.75 -4.90
N ILE A 260 1.93 12.64 -5.86
CA ILE A 260 3.19 13.39 -5.86
C ILE A 260 2.94 14.89 -5.92
N PHE A 261 1.89 15.34 -6.61
CA PHE A 261 1.59 16.77 -6.76
C PHE A 261 1.42 17.51 -5.43
N VAL A 262 1.12 16.79 -4.34
CA VAL A 262 0.95 17.38 -3.00
C VAL A 262 2.16 17.18 -2.08
N MET A 263 3.15 16.40 -2.51
CA MET A 263 4.38 16.14 -1.76
C MET A 263 5.37 17.30 -1.93
N PRO A 264 6.12 17.69 -0.87
CA PRO A 264 7.14 18.72 -0.98
C PRO A 264 8.23 18.32 -1.99
N LYS A 265 8.64 19.24 -2.88
CA LYS A 265 9.70 19.03 -3.89
C LYS A 265 11.13 19.00 -3.32
N ASP A 266 11.31 19.05 -2.00
CA ASP A 266 12.65 19.16 -1.42
C ASP A 266 13.48 17.90 -1.74
N SER A 267 14.64 18.12 -2.37
CA SER A 267 15.49 17.09 -3.02
C SER A 267 16.10 16.08 -2.06
N ASN A 268 15.99 16.34 -0.75
CA ASN A 268 16.44 15.42 0.30
C ASN A 268 15.35 14.42 0.74
N PHE A 269 14.08 14.68 0.40
CA PHE A 269 12.95 13.92 0.92
C PHE A 269 12.47 12.80 0.01
N TYR A 270 12.97 12.73 -1.22
CA TYR A 270 12.39 11.87 -2.23
C TYR A 270 13.44 11.27 -3.17
N THR A 271 13.30 9.97 -3.42
CA THR A 271 14.02 9.28 -4.48
C THR A 271 13.60 9.94 -5.79
N ASP A 272 14.53 10.61 -6.45
CA ASP A 272 14.36 11.02 -7.84
C ASP A 272 13.77 9.83 -8.61
N ILE A 273 12.49 9.89 -9.00
CA ILE A 273 11.76 8.73 -9.53
C ILE A 273 12.47 8.18 -10.76
N GLU A 274 13.01 9.07 -11.58
CA GLU A 274 13.72 8.70 -12.80
C GLU A 274 14.98 7.90 -12.46
N ASN A 275 15.72 8.31 -11.42
CA ASN A 275 16.87 7.55 -10.91
C ASN A 275 16.45 6.32 -10.06
N SER A 276 15.28 6.36 -9.42
CA SER A 276 14.73 5.30 -8.59
C SER A 276 14.52 4.03 -9.40
N ASP A 277 14.15 4.15 -10.67
CA ASP A 277 13.93 3.02 -11.57
C ASP A 277 15.19 2.14 -11.71
N LYS A 278 16.38 2.76 -11.73
CA LYS A 278 17.66 2.04 -11.82
C LYS A 278 18.01 1.39 -10.48
N ASP A 279 17.82 2.11 -9.38
CA ASP A 279 18.15 1.63 -8.04
C ASP A 279 17.20 0.51 -7.59
N CYS A 280 15.91 0.65 -7.88
CA CYS A 280 14.90 -0.38 -7.67
C CYS A 280 15.21 -1.64 -8.49
N LYS A 281 15.60 -1.52 -9.77
CA LYS A 281 16.06 -2.68 -10.56
C LYS A 281 17.25 -3.39 -9.92
N GLN A 282 18.15 -2.66 -9.25
CA GLN A 282 19.25 -3.29 -8.50
C GLN A 282 18.74 -3.99 -7.22
N ALA A 283 17.81 -3.38 -6.49
CA ALA A 283 17.16 -4.00 -5.33
C ALA A 283 16.44 -5.30 -5.72
N TYR A 284 15.67 -5.29 -6.82
CA TYR A 284 14.90 -6.44 -7.30
C TYR A 284 15.77 -7.66 -7.63
N ARG A 285 17.00 -7.45 -8.11
CA ARG A 285 17.96 -8.55 -8.38
C ARG A 285 18.36 -9.32 -7.13
N ARG A 286 18.13 -8.77 -5.93
CA ARG A 286 18.40 -9.43 -4.65
C ARG A 286 17.25 -10.34 -4.21
N LEU A 287 16.08 -10.26 -4.85
CA LEU A 287 14.96 -11.14 -4.55
C LEU A 287 15.30 -12.59 -4.93
N ASN A 288 15.02 -13.51 -4.01
CA ASN A 288 15.10 -14.93 -4.23
C ASN A 288 13.68 -15.49 -4.43
N ASP A 289 13.36 -15.97 -5.63
CA ASP A 289 12.01 -16.44 -5.96
C ASP A 289 11.53 -17.58 -5.04
N GLY A 290 12.44 -18.42 -4.52
CA GLY A 290 12.11 -19.48 -3.56
C GLY A 290 11.67 -18.92 -2.21
N GLU A 291 12.38 -17.91 -1.70
CA GLU A 291 12.02 -17.23 -0.45
C GLU A 291 10.71 -16.44 -0.60
N VAL A 292 10.53 -15.75 -1.73
CA VAL A 292 9.29 -15.02 -2.02
C VAL A 292 8.10 -15.97 -2.08
N ARG A 293 8.22 -17.13 -2.76
CA ARG A 293 7.15 -18.14 -2.79
C ARG A 293 6.77 -18.64 -1.40
N LEU A 294 7.76 -18.94 -0.55
CA LEU A 294 7.51 -19.37 0.83
C LEU A 294 6.82 -18.26 1.64
N PHE A 295 7.26 -17.02 1.48
CA PHE A 295 6.66 -15.86 2.11
C PHE A 295 5.19 -15.67 1.67
N LEU A 296 4.92 -15.67 0.36
CA LEU A 296 3.57 -15.48 -0.18
C LEU A 296 2.61 -16.58 0.30
N ARG A 297 3.08 -17.84 0.31
CA ARG A 297 2.28 -18.95 0.84
C ARG A 297 1.94 -18.77 2.31
N ALA A 298 2.91 -18.34 3.11
CA ALA A 298 2.71 -18.05 4.54
C ALA A 298 1.75 -16.86 4.73
N LEU A 299 1.87 -15.81 3.91
CA LEU A 299 0.98 -14.66 3.91
C LEU A 299 -0.47 -15.09 3.64
N THR A 300 -0.71 -15.88 2.58
CA THR A 300 -2.03 -16.42 2.25
C THR A 300 -2.68 -17.11 3.44
N LEU A 301 -1.96 -17.99 4.13
CA LEU A 301 -2.49 -18.69 5.30
C LEU A 301 -2.86 -17.74 6.45
N GLN A 302 -2.12 -16.65 6.62
CA GLN A 302 -2.40 -15.66 7.67
C GLN A 302 -3.58 -14.74 7.35
N LEU A 303 -3.89 -14.54 6.06
CA LEU A 303 -4.98 -13.67 5.61
C LEU A 303 -6.32 -14.40 5.48
N ILE A 304 -6.37 -15.72 5.69
CA ILE A 304 -7.63 -16.46 5.78
C ILE A 304 -8.37 -16.02 7.05
N GLN A 305 -9.58 -15.51 6.88
CA GLN A 305 -10.47 -15.21 8.00
C GLN A 305 -10.90 -16.52 8.67
N PRO A 306 -10.79 -16.65 10.00
CA PRO A 306 -11.32 -17.80 10.71
C PRO A 306 -12.82 -17.92 10.43
N LYS A 307 -13.30 -19.14 10.15
CA LYS A 307 -14.74 -19.41 10.13
C LYS A 307 -15.26 -19.23 11.56
N ALA A 308 -16.30 -18.40 11.70
CA ALA A 308 -17.01 -18.21 12.96
C ALA A 308 -17.74 -19.49 13.40
#